data_AF-A0A397JK54-F1
#
_entry.id   AF-A0A397JK54-F1
#
_cell.length_a   1.000
_cell.length_b   1.000
_cell.length_c   1.000
_cell.angle_alpha   90.00
_cell.angle_beta   90.00
_cell.angle_gamma   90.00
#
_symmetry.space_group_name_H-M   'P 1'
#
loop_
_entity.id
_entity.type
_entity.pdbx_description
1 polymer ?
#
loop_
_entity_poly.entity_id
_entity_poly.type
_entity_poly.pdbx_seq_one_letter_code
_entity_poly.pdbx_strand_id
1 'polypeptide(L)'
;MKNIQKLLIWNYCLRNDYGLPDIPHDKDLAMKICNGLRPKIPFHTPKLITRMIMRCWDARVTHRPTFKELYSELEQYYWNYRDYLSYQIKKAEEFSANQESTNITTTTTTTPLNYQTHPQAIYIS
;
A
#
# COMPACT_ATOMS: atom_id res chain seq x y z
N MET A 1 -15.15 26.06 14.89
CA MET A 1 -14.33 25.52 13.77
C MET A 1 -13.29 24.46 14.18
N LYS A 2 -12.69 24.48 15.38
CA LYS A 2 -11.64 23.51 15.81
C LYS A 2 -12.12 22.06 16.10
N ASN A 3 -13.44 21.82 16.19
CA ASN A 3 -14.03 20.50 16.46
C ASN A 3 -14.47 19.75 15.19
N ILE A 4 -14.63 20.46 14.06
CA ILE A 4 -15.12 19.87 12.81
C ILE A 4 -13.99 19.09 12.09
N GLN A 5 -12.74 19.53 12.19
CA GLN A 5 -11.60 18.77 11.64
C GLN A 5 -11.41 17.40 12.32
N LYS A 6 -11.71 17.29 13.63
CA LYS A 6 -11.67 16.00 14.34
C LYS A 6 -12.74 15.04 13.80
N LEU A 7 -13.94 15.55 13.51
CA LEU A 7 -15.05 14.78 12.96
C LEU A 7 -14.83 14.39 11.49
N LEU A 8 -14.19 15.25 10.69
CA LEU A 8 -13.91 14.95 9.28
C LEU A 8 -12.84 13.85 9.12
N ILE A 9 -11.77 13.87 9.92
CA ILE A 9 -10.76 12.79 9.90
C ILE A 9 -11.36 11.48 10.42
N TRP A 10 -12.25 11.55 11.42
CA TRP A 10 -13.01 10.39 11.90
C TRP A 10 -13.91 9.82 10.79
N ASN A 11 -14.67 10.66 10.09
CA ASN A 11 -15.61 10.22 9.06
C ASN A 11 -14.89 9.67 7.82
N TYR A 12 -13.76 10.24 7.43
CA TYR A 12 -12.99 9.81 6.26
C TYR A 12 -12.20 8.51 6.51
N CYS A 13 -11.70 8.26 7.72
CA CYS A 13 -10.99 7.02 8.05
C CYS A 13 -11.91 5.79 8.22
N LEU A 14 -13.22 5.99 8.39
CA LEU A 14 -14.16 4.91 8.73
C LEU A 14 -15.28 4.71 7.69
N ARG A 15 -15.28 5.46 6.57
CA ARG A 15 -16.32 5.36 5.53
C ARG A 15 -16.22 4.14 4.61
N ASN A 16 -15.11 3.39 4.67
CA ASN A 16 -15.01 2.07 4.06
C ASN A 16 -15.20 1.03 5.19
N ASP A 17 -16.43 0.53 5.37
CA ASP A 17 -16.82 -0.64 6.20
C ASP A 17 -16.38 -0.76 7.68
N TYR A 18 -15.87 0.30 8.32
CA TYR A 18 -15.44 0.25 9.74
C TYR A 18 -15.96 1.41 10.60
N GLY A 19 -17.01 2.11 10.18
CA GLY A 19 -17.77 2.95 11.11
C GLY A 19 -18.17 2.07 12.28
N LEU A 20 -17.95 2.47 13.53
CA LEU A 20 -18.40 1.73 14.71
C LEU A 20 -19.94 1.71 14.66
N PRO A 21 -20.60 0.73 14.02
CA PRO A 21 -22.01 0.83 13.70
C PRO A 21 -22.85 0.69 14.97
N ASP A 22 -22.22 0.13 16.00
CA ASP A 22 -22.79 -0.25 17.28
C ASP A 22 -22.57 0.80 18.39
N ILE A 23 -21.95 1.94 18.09
CA ILE A 23 -21.76 3.00 19.10
C ILE A 23 -22.76 4.14 18.85
N PRO A 24 -23.67 4.40 19.79
CA PRO A 24 -24.55 5.57 19.73
C PRO A 24 -23.73 6.85 19.58
N HIS A 25 -24.10 7.67 18.60
CA HIS A 25 -23.51 8.99 18.39
C HIS A 25 -24.08 10.01 19.38
N ASP A 26 -23.86 9.77 20.67
CA ASP A 26 -24.44 10.52 21.78
C ASP A 26 -23.43 11.39 22.54
N LYS A 27 -23.90 12.03 23.62
CA LYS A 27 -23.07 12.90 24.47
C LYS A 27 -21.98 12.12 25.21
N ASP A 28 -22.22 10.86 25.55
CA ASP A 28 -21.23 10.02 26.26
C ASP A 28 -20.04 9.71 25.33
N LEU A 29 -20.32 9.35 24.08
CA LEU A 29 -19.29 9.21 23.07
C LEU A 29 -18.49 10.51 22.90
N ALA A 30 -19.18 11.66 22.80
CA ALA A 30 -18.50 12.96 22.69
C ALA A 30 -17.57 13.24 23.87
N MET A 31 -17.99 12.93 25.11
CA MET A 31 -17.15 13.06 26.30
C MET A 31 -15.93 12.13 26.24
N LYS A 32 -16.11 10.86 25.87
CA LYS A 32 -15.01 9.90 25.72
C LYS A 32 -13.97 10.38 24.70
N ILE A 33 -14.40 10.97 23.59
CA ILE A 33 -13.50 11.52 22.55
C ILE A 33 -12.71 12.72 23.08
N CYS A 34 -13.39 13.64 23.79
CA CYS A 34 -12.77 14.78 24.45
C CYS A 34 -11.73 14.32 25.48
N ASN A 35 -12.01 13.22 26.19
CA ASN A 35 -11.11 12.59 27.16
C ASN A 35 -10.02 11.72 26.53
N GLY A 36 -9.91 11.70 25.19
CA GLY A 36 -8.80 11.05 24.49
C GLY A 36 -9.10 9.69 23.88
N LEU A 37 -10.35 9.21 23.89
CA LEU A 37 -10.73 8.01 23.14
C LEU A 37 -10.35 8.17 21.66
N ARG A 38 -9.59 7.22 21.13
CA ARG A 38 -9.23 7.11 19.71
C ARG A 38 -9.49 5.69 19.23
N PRO A 39 -10.02 5.50 18.02
CA PRO A 39 -10.17 4.17 17.44
C PRO A 39 -8.82 3.46 17.29
N LYS A 40 -8.84 2.13 17.34
CA LYS A 40 -7.67 1.31 17.01
C LYS A 40 -7.43 1.38 15.50
N ILE A 41 -6.20 1.70 15.11
CA ILE A 41 -5.79 1.66 13.69
C ILE A 41 -5.56 0.19 13.30
N PRO A 42 -6.20 -0.31 12.23
CA PRO A 42 -5.97 -1.69 11.76
C PRO A 42 -4.51 -1.93 11.38
N PHE A 43 -3.97 -3.10 11.70
CA PHE A 43 -2.55 -3.43 11.49
C PHE A 43 -2.11 -3.42 10.01
N HIS A 44 -3.05 -3.64 9.09
CA HIS A 44 -2.81 -3.61 7.63
C HIS A 44 -2.75 -2.18 7.07
N THR A 45 -2.97 -1.16 7.90
CA THR A 45 -2.89 0.24 7.48
C THR A 45 -1.44 0.60 7.16
N PRO A 46 -1.13 1.19 5.99
CA PRO A 46 0.23 1.60 5.67
C PRO A 46 0.84 2.49 6.75
N LYS A 47 2.14 2.31 7.01
CA LYS A 47 2.86 3.05 8.07
C LYS A 47 2.75 4.57 7.90
N LEU A 48 2.78 5.05 6.64
CA LEU A 48 2.59 6.46 6.32
C LEU A 48 1.25 6.98 6.86
N ILE A 49 0.16 6.31 6.51
CA ILE A 49 -1.20 6.67 6.91
C ILE A 49 -1.35 6.58 8.43
N THR A 50 -0.82 5.52 9.05
CA THR A 50 -0.81 5.36 10.52
C THR A 50 -0.12 6.55 11.20
N ARG A 51 1.06 6.96 10.72
CA ARG A 51 1.80 8.11 11.25
C ARG A 51 1.03 9.42 11.08
N MET A 52 0.39 9.62 9.94
CA MET A 52 -0.41 10.83 9.68
C MET A 52 -1.63 10.90 10.61
N ILE A 53 -2.35 9.79 10.77
CA ILE A 53 -3.48 9.69 11.70
C ILE A 53 -3.03 10.01 13.13
N MET A 54 -1.92 9.42 13.59
CA MET A 54 -1.38 9.67 14.94
C MET A 54 -1.04 11.15 15.16
N ARG A 55 -0.40 11.81 14.19
CA ARG A 55 -0.09 13.26 14.26
C ARG A 55 -1.34 14.13 14.28
N CYS A 56 -2.37 13.76 13.52
CA CYS A 56 -3.65 14.47 13.55
C CYS A 56 -4.38 14.34 14.89
N TRP A 57 -4.16 13.23 15.60
CA TRP A 57 -4.78 12.93 16.89
C TRP A 57 -3.98 13.44 18.10
N ASP A 58 -2.82 14.07 17.90
CA ASP A 58 -1.96 14.56 18.99
C ASP A 58 -2.78 15.44 19.96
N ALA A 59 -2.60 15.20 21.26
CA ALA A 59 -3.27 15.96 22.30
C ALA A 59 -2.90 17.44 22.23
N ARG A 60 -1.63 17.73 21.91
CA ARG A 60 -1.10 19.08 21.74
C ARG A 60 -1.51 19.61 20.36
N VAL A 61 -2.31 20.67 20.37
CA VAL A 61 -2.81 21.28 19.13
C VAL A 61 -1.67 21.79 18.25
N THR A 62 -0.58 22.27 18.85
CA THR A 62 0.62 22.76 18.15
C THR A 62 1.37 21.69 17.38
N HIS A 63 1.17 20.41 17.71
CA HIS A 63 1.80 19.28 17.01
C HIS A 63 0.94 18.72 15.89
N ARG A 64 -0.31 19.15 15.78
CA ARG A 64 -1.20 18.68 14.72
C ARG A 64 -0.81 19.35 13.41
N PRO A 65 -0.63 18.57 12.34
CA PRO A 65 -0.32 19.13 11.05
C PRO A 65 -1.53 19.89 10.51
N THR A 66 -1.24 20.93 9.74
CA THR A 66 -2.19 21.59 8.87
C THR A 66 -2.57 20.68 7.70
N PHE A 67 -3.70 20.97 7.07
CA PHE A 67 -4.09 20.27 5.85
C PHE A 67 -3.05 20.39 4.74
N LYS A 68 -2.40 21.55 4.63
CA LYS A 68 -1.34 21.79 3.64
C LYS A 68 -0.13 20.86 3.84
N GLU A 69 0.30 20.67 5.09
CA GLU A 69 1.40 19.76 5.41
C GLU A 69 1.05 18.30 5.10
N LEU A 70 -0.17 17.87 5.45
CA LEU A 70 -0.65 16.52 5.12
C LEU A 70 -0.73 16.30 3.61
N TYR A 71 -1.28 17.28 2.87
CA TYR A 71 -1.40 17.23 1.43
C TYR A 71 -0.01 17.12 0.77
N SER A 72 0.93 17.96 1.19
CA SER A 72 2.30 17.94 0.66
C SER A 72 3.01 16.60 0.93
N GLU A 73 2.83 16.01 2.12
CA GLU A 73 3.41 14.71 2.45
C GLU A 73 2.79 13.56 1.61
N LEU A 74 1.48 13.59 1.37
CA LEU A 74 0.80 12.62 0.50
C LEU A 74 1.21 12.77 -0.96
N GLU A 75 1.30 14.00 -1.44
CA GLU A 75 1.72 14.33 -2.81
C GLU A 75 3.15 13.85 -3.05
N GLN A 76 4.08 14.16 -2.14
CA GLN A 76 5.46 13.69 -2.22
C GLN A 76 5.53 12.16 -2.24
N TYR A 77 4.77 11.48 -1.38
CA TYR A 77 4.72 10.02 -1.38
C TYR A 77 4.21 9.44 -2.69
N TYR A 78 3.16 10.04 -3.27
CA TYR A 78 2.60 9.62 -4.54
C TYR A 78 3.61 9.72 -5.68
N TRP A 79 4.32 10.84 -5.78
CA TRP A 79 5.35 11.04 -6.82
C TRP A 79 6.51 10.06 -6.65
N ASN A 80 7.03 9.90 -5.43
CA ASN A 80 8.11 8.94 -5.15
C ASN A 80 7.71 7.50 -5.53
N TYR A 81 6.47 7.10 -5.22
CA TYR A 81 5.97 5.77 -5.57
C TYR A 81 5.83 5.61 -7.09
N ARG A 82 5.31 6.62 -7.78
CA ARG A 82 5.20 6.63 -9.25
C ARG A 82 6.56 6.50 -9.93
N ASP A 83 7.55 7.25 -9.46
CA ASP A 83 8.90 7.22 -10.00
C ASP A 83 9.57 5.86 -9.76
N TYR A 84 9.42 5.31 -8.56
CA TYR A 84 9.88 3.95 -8.23
C TYR A 84 9.25 2.90 -9.15
N LEU A 85 7.92 2.94 -9.33
CA LEU A 85 7.23 1.99 -10.19
C LEU A 85 7.68 2.12 -11.65
N SER A 86 7.83 3.35 -12.13
CA SER A 86 8.30 3.63 -13.50
C SER A 86 9.72 3.08 -13.73
N TYR A 87 10.61 3.26 -12.74
CA TYR A 87 11.96 2.70 -12.78
C TYR A 87 11.96 1.17 -12.84
N GLN A 88 11.11 0.52 -12.02
CA GLN A 88 11.03 -0.94 -11.98
C GLN A 88 10.46 -1.53 -13.27
N ILE A 89 9.47 -0.87 -13.90
CA ILE A 89 8.92 -1.27 -15.20
C ILE A 89 10.02 -1.18 -16.27
N LYS A 90 10.72 -0.05 -16.36
CA LYS A 90 11.80 0.13 -17.33
C LYS A 90 12.88 -0.94 -17.19
N LYS A 91 13.26 -1.26 -15.96
CA LYS A 91 14.25 -2.31 -15.68
C LYS A 91 13.78 -3.71 -16.10
N ALA A 92 12.49 -4.00 -15.94
CA ALA A 92 11.90 -5.27 -16.38
C ALA A 92 11.84 -5.37 -17.92
N GLU A 93 11.50 -4.28 -18.60
CA GLU A 93 11.50 -4.20 -20.07
C GLU A 93 12.91 -4.39 -20.64
N GLU A 94 13.92 -3.71 -20.06
CA GLU A 94 15.33 -3.88 -20.44
C GLU A 94 15.80 -5.32 -20.24
N PHE A 95 15.38 -5.98 -19.15
CA PHE A 95 15.70 -7.39 -18.91
C PHE A 95 15.06 -8.33 -19.95
N SER A 96 13.79 -8.10 -20.31
CA SER A 96 13.09 -8.88 -21.34
C SER A 96 13.76 -8.75 -22.71
N ALA A 97 14.11 -7.52 -23.12
CA ALA A 97 14.76 -7.27 -24.40
C ALA A 97 16.14 -7.94 -24.51
N ASN A 98 16.88 -8.05 -23.41
CA ASN A 98 18.19 -8.71 -23.37
C ASN A 98 18.09 -10.25 -23.42
N GLN A 99 16.94 -10.85 -23.05
CA GLN A 99 16.71 -12.30 -23.22
C GLN A 99 16.36 -12.67 -24.67
N GLU A 100 15.64 -11.80 -25.39
CA GLU A 100 15.32 -12.03 -26.80
C GLU A 100 16.58 -11.97 -27.69
N SER A 101 17.55 -11.09 -27.39
CA SER A 101 18.81 -10.98 -28.14
C SER A 101 19.77 -12.16 -27.91
N THR A 102 19.71 -12.81 -26.74
CA THR A 102 20.51 -14.00 -26.44
C THR A 102 19.95 -15.27 -27.10
N ASN A 103 18.62 -15.36 -27.26
CA ASN A 103 17.98 -16.48 -27.95
C ASN A 103 18.24 -16.51 -29.47
N ILE A 104 18.54 -15.36 -30.09
CA ILE A 104 18.92 -15.29 -31.52
C ILE A 104 20.34 -15.82 -31.76
N THR A 105 21.21 -15.82 -30.74
CA THR A 105 22.59 -16.30 -30.86
C THR A 105 22.73 -17.81 -30.61
N THR A 106 21.72 -18.47 -30.02
CA THR A 106 21.77 -19.90 -29.68
C THR A 106 21.07 -20.85 -30.67
N THR A 107 20.47 -20.34 -31.75
CA THR A 107 19.74 -21.18 -32.73
C THR A 107 20.60 -21.97 -33.73
N THR A 108 21.93 -22.05 -33.56
CA THR A 108 22.81 -22.85 -34.45
C THR A 108 23.61 -23.95 -33.75
N THR A 109 23.10 -24.58 -32.68
CA THR A 109 23.56 -25.94 -32.34
C THR A 109 22.50 -26.70 -31.54
N THR A 110 21.49 -27.24 -32.22
CA THR A 110 20.63 -28.28 -31.62
C THR A 110 21.47 -29.55 -31.47
N THR A 111 22.11 -29.71 -30.31
CA THR A 111 22.66 -30.99 -29.87
C THR A 111 21.48 -31.96 -29.73
N PRO A 112 21.47 -33.13 -30.38
CA PRO A 112 20.40 -34.08 -30.18
C PRO A 112 20.39 -34.50 -28.71
N LEU A 113 19.27 -34.26 -28.00
CA LEU A 113 19.09 -34.80 -26.66
C LEU A 113 19.11 -36.33 -26.78
N ASN A 114 20.20 -36.93 -26.33
CA ASN A 114 20.31 -38.38 -26.15
C ASN A 114 19.60 -38.76 -24.83
N TYR A 115 18.27 -38.75 -24.83
CA TYR A 115 17.52 -39.36 -23.74
C TYR A 115 17.56 -40.88 -23.91
N GLN A 116 18.33 -41.53 -23.05
CA GLN A 116 18.32 -42.97 -22.94
C GLN A 116 17.08 -43.37 -22.12
N THR A 117 16.01 -43.76 -22.82
CA THR A 117 14.79 -44.23 -22.16
C THR A 117 15.00 -45.64 -21.60
N HIS A 118 14.48 -45.87 -20.40
CA HIS A 118 14.53 -47.18 -19.76
C HIS A 118 13.59 -48.15 -20.52
N PRO A 119 13.94 -49.44 -20.70
CA PRO A 119 13.14 -50.40 -21.49
C PRO A 119 11.70 -50.64 -21.02
N GLN A 120 11.33 -50.11 -19.86
CA GLN A 120 10.03 -50.30 -19.22
C GLN A 120 9.21 -49.00 -19.15
N ALA A 121 9.70 -47.90 -19.75
CA ALA A 121 8.95 -46.66 -19.76
C ALA A 121 7.81 -46.73 -20.80
N ILE A 122 6.57 -46.58 -20.35
CA ILE A 122 5.39 -46.42 -21.21
C ILE A 122 4.82 -45.04 -20.92
N TYR A 123 4.91 -44.14 -21.90
CA TYR A 123 4.25 -42.84 -21.89
C TYR A 123 3.02 -42.95 -22.78
N ILE A 124 1.85 -42.63 -22.23
CA ILE A 124 0.57 -42.58 -22.94
C ILE A 124 0.10 -41.14 -22.94
N SER A 125 -0.31 -40.64 -24.12
CA SER A 125 -0.84 -39.28 -24.34
C SER A 125 -2.27 -39.14 -23.85
#